data_AF-A0AAX6DYV1-F1
#
_entry.id   AF-A0AAX6DYV1-F1
#
_cell.length_a   1.000
_cell.length_b   1.000
_cell.length_c   1.000
_cell.angle_alpha   90.00
_cell.angle_beta   90.00
_cell.angle_gamma   90.00
#
_symmetry.space_group_name_H-M   'P 1'
#
loop_
_entity.id
_entity.type
_entity.pdbx_description
1 polymer ?
#
loop_
_entity_poly.entity_id
_entity_poly.type
_entity_poly.pdbx_seq_one_letter_code
_entity_poly.pdbx_strand_id
1 'polypeptide(L)'
;MVYRIWGPVPHRPVEDLAFSVAKFIQKGGSYFNYYMYHGGTNFGRTAGGPFIATSYDYDAPIDEFGLLRQPKWGHLKDLHRAIKLCEPALVSGDPIVTSLGNSQESHVYRSNSGACAAFLANYDTGSFIKVAFNGMHYDLPPWSISILPDCKTTIFNTARVGVQTTQMKMEPVGGFSWVSYNDDTNSYDDDSFTTSGLLEQVNVTRDTTDYLWYRTYVDIGQEEQFLKNGQYPDLTVLSAGHSLHVFINGQLVGTRLW
;
A
#
# COMPACT_ATOMS: atom_id res chain seq x y z
N MET A 1 -5.81 0.25 -5.54
CA MET A 1 -4.97 -0.59 -4.65
C MET A 1 -3.59 0.02 -4.74
N VAL A 2 -2.96 0.38 -3.62
CA VAL A 2 -1.72 1.18 -3.66
C VAL A 2 -0.68 0.50 -2.78
N TYR A 3 0.28 -0.16 -3.41
CA TYR A 3 1.41 -0.82 -2.77
C TYR A 3 2.71 -0.10 -3.16
N ARG A 4 3.76 -0.27 -2.37
CA ARG A 4 5.05 0.37 -2.63
C ARG A 4 5.82 -0.41 -3.70
N ILE A 5 5.88 0.16 -4.89
CA ILE A 5 6.96 -0.08 -5.84
C ILE A 5 8.05 0.93 -5.49
N TRP A 6 9.32 0.50 -5.40
CA TRP A 6 10.49 1.32 -5.01
C TRP A 6 10.28 2.85 -5.08
N GLY A 7 10.10 3.53 -3.94
CA GLY A 7 9.69 4.95 -3.89
C GLY A 7 9.10 5.37 -2.53
N PRO A 8 8.53 6.59 -2.37
CA PRO A 8 7.85 7.00 -1.15
C PRO A 8 6.56 6.19 -0.90
N VAL A 9 6.21 5.97 0.37
CA VAL A 9 4.96 5.28 0.75
C VAL A 9 3.78 6.14 0.33
N PRO A 10 2.87 5.63 -0.51
CA PRO A 10 1.68 6.38 -0.88
C PRO A 10 0.79 6.60 0.35
N HIS A 11 0.38 7.85 0.58
CA HIS A 11 -0.40 8.24 1.76
C HIS A 11 -1.87 8.42 1.40
N ARG A 12 -2.77 7.91 2.26
CA ARG A 12 -4.20 8.21 2.22
C ARG A 12 -4.63 8.90 3.52
N PRO A 13 -5.12 10.15 3.48
CA PRO A 13 -5.61 10.87 4.66
C PRO A 13 -6.70 10.08 5.40
N VAL A 14 -6.70 10.18 6.74
CA VAL A 14 -7.68 9.43 7.53
C VAL A 14 -9.09 9.99 7.37
N GLU A 15 -9.23 11.27 7.10
CA GLU A 15 -10.48 11.97 6.88
C GLU A 15 -11.20 11.38 5.66
N ASP A 16 -10.47 11.19 4.56
CA ASP A 16 -10.99 10.57 3.34
C ASP A 16 -11.31 9.08 3.54
N LEU A 17 -10.46 8.35 4.27
CA LEU A 17 -10.73 6.95 4.59
C LEU A 17 -12.00 6.81 5.44
N ALA A 18 -12.15 7.61 6.50
CA ALA A 18 -13.33 7.64 7.36
C ALA A 18 -14.58 8.07 6.58
N PHE A 19 -14.46 9.06 5.70
CA PHE A 19 -15.53 9.48 4.79
C PHE A 19 -15.97 8.34 3.89
N SER A 20 -15.05 7.62 3.26
CA SER A 20 -15.40 6.50 2.37
C SER A 20 -16.13 5.37 3.09
N VAL A 21 -15.72 5.05 4.32
CA VAL A 21 -16.40 4.05 5.16
C VAL A 21 -17.79 4.54 5.58
N ALA A 22 -17.91 5.76 6.10
CA ALA A 22 -19.19 6.32 6.51
C ALA A 22 -20.17 6.44 5.32
N LYS A 23 -19.67 6.81 4.13
CA LYS A 23 -20.45 6.89 2.88
C LYS A 23 -20.95 5.52 2.42
N PHE A 24 -20.17 4.47 2.64
CA PHE A 24 -20.58 3.10 2.35
C PHE A 24 -21.66 2.63 3.34
N ILE A 25 -21.42 2.79 4.65
CA ILE A 25 -22.36 2.41 5.70
C ILE A 25 -23.69 3.14 5.58
N GLN A 26 -23.67 4.48 5.36
CA GLN A 26 -24.91 5.25 5.30
C GLN A 26 -25.85 4.78 4.17
N LYS A 27 -25.30 4.19 3.11
CA LYS A 27 -26.03 3.67 1.94
C LYS A 27 -26.46 2.20 2.05
N GLY A 28 -26.42 1.61 3.24
CA GLY A 28 -26.82 0.21 3.48
C GLY A 28 -25.65 -0.78 3.43
N GLY A 29 -24.41 -0.28 3.35
CA GLY A 29 -23.23 -1.13 3.45
C GLY A 29 -23.17 -1.80 4.83
N SER A 30 -23.01 -3.13 4.85
CA SER A 30 -23.03 -3.92 6.09
C SER A 30 -21.70 -4.61 6.40
N TYR A 31 -20.76 -4.59 5.46
CA TYR A 31 -19.42 -5.15 5.63
C TYR A 31 -18.38 -4.29 4.91
N PHE A 32 -17.34 -3.88 5.63
CA PHE A 32 -16.16 -3.25 5.07
C PHE A 32 -14.92 -3.84 5.74
N ASN A 33 -13.81 -3.86 5.02
CA ASN A 33 -12.53 -4.30 5.53
C ASN A 33 -11.43 -3.31 5.14
N TYR A 34 -10.53 -3.01 6.07
CA TYR A 34 -9.34 -2.22 5.77
C TYR A 34 -8.29 -3.14 5.16
N TYR A 35 -8.02 -2.94 3.88
CA TYR A 35 -6.86 -3.54 3.23
C TYR A 35 -5.78 -2.45 3.06
N MET A 36 -4.76 -2.38 3.92
CA MET A 36 -4.46 -3.22 5.09
C MET A 36 -4.87 -2.55 6.41
N TYR A 37 -5.22 -3.34 7.44
CA TYR A 37 -5.30 -2.85 8.82
C TYR A 37 -3.94 -2.86 9.51
N HIS A 38 -3.16 -3.91 9.26
CA HIS A 38 -1.72 -4.01 9.48
C HIS A 38 -1.11 -4.58 8.21
N GLY A 39 -0.13 -3.88 7.65
CA GLY A 39 0.56 -4.30 6.43
C GLY A 39 1.70 -5.28 6.71
N GLY A 40 2.67 -4.84 7.51
CA GLY A 40 3.83 -5.63 7.92
C GLY A 40 4.97 -5.61 6.90
N THR A 41 5.69 -6.72 6.80
CA THR A 41 6.93 -6.85 6.02
C THR A 41 6.92 -8.14 5.19
N ASN A 42 7.32 -8.03 3.93
CA ASN A 42 7.61 -9.16 3.06
C ASN A 42 8.98 -9.75 3.43
N PHE A 43 9.01 -10.62 4.43
CA PHE A 43 10.25 -11.27 4.90
C PHE A 43 10.77 -12.30 3.91
N GLY A 44 12.08 -12.55 3.99
CA GLY A 44 12.76 -13.49 3.12
C GLY A 44 12.67 -13.04 1.66
N ARG A 45 12.58 -14.01 0.75
CA ARG A 45 12.63 -13.76 -0.70
C ARG A 45 11.38 -14.15 -1.46
N THR A 46 10.50 -14.96 -0.86
CA THR A 46 9.31 -15.54 -1.52
C THR A 46 7.98 -14.91 -1.12
N ALA A 47 7.98 -13.89 -0.24
CA ALA A 47 6.76 -13.25 0.24
C ALA A 47 6.31 -12.07 -0.64
N GLY A 48 7.27 -11.31 -1.19
CA GLY A 48 7.00 -10.13 -2.01
C GLY A 48 6.59 -10.49 -3.43
N GLY A 49 5.74 -9.65 -4.03
CA GLY A 49 5.47 -9.70 -5.47
C GLY A 49 6.54 -9.00 -6.31
N PRO A 50 6.44 -9.02 -7.65
CA PRO A 50 7.37 -8.35 -8.54
C PRO A 50 7.55 -6.87 -8.18
N PHE A 51 8.79 -6.46 -7.92
CA PHE A 51 9.18 -5.09 -7.56
C PHE A 51 8.50 -4.49 -6.32
N ILE A 52 7.80 -5.30 -5.53
CA ILE A 52 7.22 -4.86 -4.26
C ILE A 52 8.35 -4.70 -3.27
N ALA A 53 8.39 -3.56 -2.59
CA ALA A 53 9.36 -3.33 -1.54
C ALA A 53 9.21 -4.37 -0.41
N THR A 54 10.29 -4.59 0.34
CA THR A 54 10.26 -5.40 1.57
C THR A 54 9.22 -4.87 2.56
N SER A 55 9.10 -3.54 2.68
CA SER A 55 8.06 -2.90 3.49
C SER A 55 6.68 -3.03 2.83
N TYR A 56 5.72 -3.57 3.58
CA TYR A 56 4.32 -3.65 3.19
C TYR A 56 3.42 -2.75 4.07
N ASP A 57 3.99 -1.68 4.64
CA ASP A 57 3.35 -0.75 5.60
C ASP A 57 1.94 -0.27 5.19
N TYR A 58 1.73 0.00 3.90
CA TYR A 58 0.45 0.38 3.30
C TYR A 58 -0.17 1.69 3.83
N ASP A 59 0.59 2.49 4.60
CA ASP A 59 0.03 3.59 5.40
C ASP A 59 -1.16 3.10 6.25
N ALA A 60 -1.03 1.88 6.76
CA ALA A 60 -2.07 1.19 7.51
C ALA A 60 -2.27 1.83 8.91
N PRO A 61 -3.45 1.62 9.53
CA PRO A 61 -3.69 2.03 10.92
C PRO A 61 -2.65 1.50 11.92
N ILE A 62 -2.15 0.29 11.71
CA ILE A 62 -1.01 -0.28 12.43
C ILE A 62 0.16 -0.33 11.43
N ASP A 63 1.24 0.37 11.73
CA ASP A 63 2.40 0.46 10.83
C ASP A 63 3.16 -0.86 10.69
N GLU A 64 4.16 -0.88 9.82
CA GLU A 64 5.02 -2.05 9.58
C GLU A 64 5.60 -2.67 10.86
N PHE A 65 5.92 -1.84 11.85
CA PHE A 65 6.55 -2.27 13.11
C PHE A 65 5.55 -2.62 14.21
N GLY A 66 4.24 -2.57 13.90
CA GLY A 66 3.18 -2.88 14.87
C GLY A 66 2.80 -1.70 15.76
N LEU A 67 3.27 -0.48 15.49
CA LEU A 67 2.92 0.71 16.24
C LEU A 67 1.62 1.32 15.71
N LEU A 68 0.89 2.01 16.60
CA LEU A 68 -0.35 2.69 16.23
C LEU A 68 -0.03 3.96 15.44
N ARG A 69 -0.46 4.01 14.18
CA ARG A 69 -0.30 5.20 13.35
C ARG A 69 -1.37 6.23 13.70
N GLN A 70 -0.99 7.25 14.48
CA GLN A 70 -1.91 8.35 14.79
C GLN A 70 -1.74 9.52 13.81
N PRO A 71 -2.86 10.16 13.40
CA PRO A 71 -4.20 10.02 13.97
C PRO A 71 -5.05 8.90 13.36
N LYS A 72 -4.51 8.18 12.37
CA LYS A 72 -5.28 7.22 11.55
C LYS A 72 -6.01 6.18 12.37
N TRP A 73 -5.29 5.45 13.21
CA TRP A 73 -5.86 4.39 14.03
C TRP A 73 -6.93 4.92 15.00
N GLY A 74 -6.63 6.02 15.69
CA GLY A 74 -7.53 6.60 16.70
C GLY A 74 -8.81 7.13 16.08
N HIS A 75 -8.73 7.85 14.95
CA HIS A 75 -9.90 8.42 14.28
C HIS A 75 -10.81 7.32 13.71
N LEU A 76 -10.24 6.24 13.17
CA LEU A 76 -11.03 5.09 12.71
C LEU A 76 -11.66 4.31 13.87
N LYS A 77 -10.96 4.19 15.01
CA LYS A 77 -11.54 3.61 16.23
C LYS A 77 -12.76 4.41 16.70
N ASP A 78 -12.69 5.74 16.67
CA ASP A 78 -13.82 6.58 17.07
C ASP A 78 -14.97 6.54 16.04
N LEU A 79 -14.66 6.41 14.74
CA LEU A 79 -15.67 6.07 13.71
C LEU A 79 -16.37 4.74 14.03
N HIS A 80 -15.63 3.68 14.38
CA HIS A 80 -16.23 2.38 14.71
C HIS A 80 -17.13 2.45 15.94
N ARG A 81 -16.71 3.19 16.97
CA ARG A 81 -17.55 3.45 18.15
C ARG A 81 -18.86 4.14 17.75
N ALA A 82 -18.79 5.11 16.83
CA ALA A 82 -19.99 5.78 16.34
C ALA A 82 -20.91 4.84 15.54
N ILE A 83 -20.35 4.01 14.66
CA ILE A 83 -21.11 2.99 13.92
C ILE A 83 -21.77 1.99 14.89
N LYS A 84 -21.06 1.57 15.94
CA LYS A 84 -21.60 0.65 16.96
C LYS A 84 -22.77 1.23 17.74
N LEU A 85 -22.75 2.52 18.04
CA LEU A 85 -23.91 3.19 18.65
C LEU A 85 -25.11 3.25 17.69
N CYS A 86 -24.87 3.31 16.38
CA CYS A 86 -25.93 3.27 15.36
C CYS A 86 -26.44 1.84 15.05
N GLU A 87 -25.74 0.79 15.50
CA GLU A 87 -25.97 -0.61 15.10
C GLU A 87 -27.43 -1.06 15.23
N PRO A 88 -28.16 -0.80 16.36
CA PRO A 88 -29.55 -1.22 16.47
C PRO A 88 -30.47 -0.64 15.40
N ALA A 89 -30.22 0.60 14.96
CA ALA A 89 -30.98 1.22 13.88
C ALA A 89 -30.52 0.70 12.50
N LEU A 90 -29.20 0.58 12.29
CA LEU A 90 -28.61 0.11 11.03
C LEU A 90 -29.08 -1.29 10.63
N VAL A 91 -29.23 -2.20 11.59
CA VAL A 91 -29.66 -3.59 11.31
C VAL A 91 -31.17 -3.77 11.23
N SER A 92 -31.95 -2.70 11.41
CA SER A 92 -33.41 -2.76 11.46
C SER A 92 -34.09 -2.44 10.12
N GLY A 93 -33.35 -1.99 9.11
CA GLY A 93 -33.91 -1.68 7.79
C GLY A 93 -33.00 -0.79 6.94
N ASP A 94 -33.55 -0.34 5.82
CA ASP A 94 -32.85 0.50 4.85
C ASP A 94 -32.89 2.00 5.22
N PRO A 95 -31.90 2.80 4.75
CA PRO A 95 -31.89 4.23 4.99
C PRO A 95 -33.00 4.95 4.21
N ILE A 96 -33.64 5.92 4.87
CA ILE A 96 -34.43 6.94 4.19
C ILE A 96 -33.50 8.10 3.84
N VAL A 97 -33.37 8.37 2.55
CA VAL A 97 -32.53 9.45 2.03
C VAL A 97 -33.35 10.73 1.86
N THR A 98 -32.84 11.86 2.32
CA THR A 98 -33.48 13.17 2.13
C THR A 98 -32.43 14.22 1.80
N SER A 99 -32.66 15.01 0.74
CA SER A 99 -31.80 16.14 0.39
C SER A 99 -31.89 17.23 1.46
N LEU A 100 -30.72 17.74 1.88
CA LEU A 100 -30.58 18.87 2.80
C LEU A 100 -30.08 20.13 2.08
N GLY A 101 -29.76 20.02 0.79
CA GLY A 101 -29.13 21.04 -0.04
C GLY A 101 -28.64 20.46 -1.36
N ASN A 102 -27.96 21.28 -2.17
CA ASN A 102 -27.50 20.91 -3.51
C ASN A 102 -26.51 19.72 -3.49
N SER A 103 -25.65 19.67 -2.49
CA SER A 103 -24.61 18.65 -2.33
C SER A 103 -24.65 17.99 -0.95
N GLN A 104 -25.80 18.08 -0.27
CA GLN A 104 -25.97 17.61 1.11
C GLN A 104 -27.16 16.66 1.20
N GLU A 105 -26.96 15.57 1.93
CA GLU A 105 -27.97 14.53 2.14
C GLU A 105 -28.01 14.13 3.61
N SER A 106 -29.19 13.71 4.07
CA SER A 106 -29.35 12.89 5.26
C SER A 106 -29.71 11.47 4.85
N HIS A 107 -29.11 10.49 5.54
CA HIS A 107 -29.45 9.08 5.46
C HIS A 107 -29.89 8.65 6.85
N VAL A 108 -31.17 8.31 7.01
CA VAL A 108 -31.78 8.06 8.32
C VAL A 108 -32.27 6.62 8.42
N TYR A 109 -31.77 5.90 9.42
CA TYR A 109 -32.23 4.58 9.80
C TYR A 109 -33.16 4.70 10.99
N ARG A 110 -34.30 4.00 10.96
CA ARG A 110 -35.24 3.92 12.08
C ARG A 110 -35.63 2.47 12.32
N SER A 111 -35.60 2.04 13.58
CA SER A 111 -36.17 0.77 13.99
C SER A 111 -37.62 0.94 14.42
N ASN A 112 -38.40 -0.15 14.33
CA ASN A 112 -39.76 -0.20 14.88
C ASN A 112 -39.78 -0.07 16.42
N SER A 113 -38.64 -0.35 17.08
CA SER A 113 -38.44 -0.16 18.52
C SER A 113 -38.08 1.27 18.93
N GLY A 114 -37.94 2.20 17.96
CA GLY A 114 -37.70 3.62 18.21
C GLY A 114 -36.23 4.06 18.16
N ALA A 115 -35.28 3.16 17.88
CA ALA A 115 -33.89 3.54 17.64
C ALA A 115 -33.80 4.36 16.34
N CYS A 116 -32.97 5.40 16.33
CA CYS A 116 -32.81 6.29 15.19
C CYS A 116 -31.35 6.66 15.00
N ALA A 117 -30.77 6.36 13.85
CA ALA A 117 -29.43 6.83 13.48
C ALA A 117 -29.50 7.69 12.22
N ALA A 118 -28.76 8.79 12.19
CA ALA A 118 -28.66 9.66 11.03
C ALA A 118 -27.20 9.91 10.62
N PHE A 119 -26.99 9.95 9.31
CA PHE A 119 -25.73 10.35 8.69
C PHE A 119 -26.00 11.61 7.87
N LEU A 120 -25.32 12.71 8.19
CA LEU A 120 -25.46 13.99 7.49
C LEU A 120 -24.21 14.20 6.64
N ALA A 121 -24.36 14.09 5.33
CA ALA A 121 -23.27 14.14 4.36
C ALA A 121 -23.17 15.51 3.70
N ASN A 122 -21.94 16.00 3.56
CA ASN A 122 -21.58 17.10 2.67
C ASN A 122 -20.59 16.58 1.62
N TYR A 123 -21.03 16.53 0.36
CA TYR A 123 -20.21 16.09 -0.77
C TYR A 123 -19.43 17.21 -1.44
N ASP A 124 -19.67 18.47 -1.06
CA ASP A 124 -18.87 19.60 -1.53
C ASP A 124 -17.44 19.47 -1.01
N THR A 125 -16.44 19.55 -1.89
CA THR A 125 -15.02 19.39 -1.53
C THR A 125 -14.34 20.68 -1.10
N GLY A 126 -14.96 21.84 -1.31
CA GLY A 126 -14.39 23.15 -1.01
C GLY A 126 -15.12 23.93 0.08
N SER A 127 -16.41 23.70 0.26
CA SER A 127 -17.26 24.57 1.08
C SER A 127 -17.76 23.89 2.36
N PHE A 128 -17.55 24.59 3.47
CA PHE A 128 -18.24 24.31 4.72
C PHE A 128 -19.69 24.78 4.63
N ILE A 129 -20.62 24.01 5.17
CA ILE A 129 -22.05 24.36 5.11
C ILE A 129 -22.79 24.04 6.40
N LYS A 130 -23.80 24.86 6.69
CA LYS A 130 -24.74 24.65 7.80
C LYS A 130 -26.06 24.11 7.24
N VAL A 131 -26.49 22.94 7.69
CA VAL A 131 -27.74 22.29 7.27
C VAL A 131 -28.74 22.25 8.42
N ALA A 132 -30.03 22.32 8.10
CA ALA A 132 -31.11 22.11 9.07
C ALA A 132 -31.59 20.65 9.02
N PHE A 133 -31.63 19.97 10.16
CA PHE A 133 -32.10 18.59 10.29
C PHE A 133 -32.83 18.40 11.63
N ASN A 134 -34.06 17.87 11.60
CA ASN A 134 -34.93 17.68 12.78
C ASN A 134 -35.06 18.92 13.68
N GLY A 135 -35.16 20.12 13.09
CA GLY A 135 -35.30 21.39 13.83
C GLY A 135 -34.01 21.91 14.46
N MET A 136 -32.88 21.23 14.27
CA MET A 136 -31.56 21.67 14.70
C MET A 136 -30.66 22.00 13.52
N HIS A 137 -29.56 22.71 13.78
CA HIS A 137 -28.58 23.06 12.75
C HIS A 137 -27.26 22.35 12.99
N TYR A 138 -26.67 21.86 11.90
CA TYR A 138 -25.40 21.13 11.93
C TYR A 138 -24.41 21.72 10.94
N ASP A 139 -23.20 21.86 11.43
CA ASP A 139 -22.06 22.39 10.71
C ASP A 139 -21.26 21.25 10.08
N LEU A 140 -21.29 21.15 8.76
CA LEU A 140 -20.64 20.09 8.00
C LEU A 140 -19.41 20.65 7.26
N PRO A 141 -18.18 20.23 7.63
CA PRO A 141 -16.99 20.48 6.85
C PRO A 141 -17.11 19.98 5.39
N PRO A 142 -16.27 20.50 4.47
CA PRO A 142 -16.16 19.94 3.13
C PRO A 142 -15.81 18.44 3.20
N TRP A 143 -16.33 17.66 2.25
CA TRP A 143 -16.04 16.24 2.09
C TRP A 143 -16.16 15.44 3.39
N SER A 144 -17.29 15.60 4.08
CA SER A 144 -17.47 15.02 5.41
C SER A 144 -18.85 14.43 5.66
N ILE A 145 -18.91 13.48 6.59
CA ILE A 145 -20.15 12.91 7.10
C ILE A 145 -20.15 13.03 8.63
N SER A 146 -21.23 13.60 9.18
CA SER A 146 -21.51 13.60 10.62
C SER A 146 -22.42 12.42 10.99
N ILE A 147 -22.12 11.72 12.08
CA ILE A 147 -22.86 10.55 12.56
C ILE A 147 -23.59 10.89 13.86
N LEU A 148 -24.90 10.66 13.86
CA LEU A 148 -25.83 10.96 14.96
C LEU A 148 -26.59 9.67 15.36
N PRO A 149 -26.15 8.93 16.40
CA PRO A 149 -26.74 7.65 16.79
C PRO A 149 -28.15 7.71 17.39
N ASP A 150 -28.63 8.92 17.67
CA ASP A 150 -29.96 9.23 18.20
C ASP A 150 -30.73 10.21 17.29
N CYS A 151 -30.21 10.46 16.08
CA CYS A 151 -30.70 11.48 15.15
C CYS A 151 -30.70 12.92 15.69
N LYS A 152 -29.91 13.20 16.75
CA LYS A 152 -29.86 14.51 17.42
C LYS A 152 -28.44 14.99 17.72
N THR A 153 -27.60 14.18 18.33
CA THR A 153 -26.26 14.61 18.77
C THR A 153 -25.19 14.05 17.84
N THR A 154 -24.42 14.95 17.23
CA THR A 154 -23.22 14.56 16.46
C THR A 154 -22.14 14.08 17.43
N ILE A 155 -21.79 12.80 17.34
CA ILE A 155 -20.70 12.23 18.15
C ILE A 155 -19.39 12.07 17.35
N PHE A 156 -19.49 12.10 16.03
CA PHE A 156 -18.36 11.91 15.13
C PHE A 156 -18.59 12.66 13.82
N ASN A 157 -17.54 13.28 13.28
CA ASN A 157 -17.52 13.78 11.91
C ASN A 157 -16.21 13.34 11.25
N THR A 158 -16.30 12.85 10.01
CA THR A 158 -15.17 12.22 9.32
C THR A 158 -14.00 13.18 9.07
N ALA A 159 -14.21 14.50 9.01
CA ALA A 159 -13.18 15.50 8.79
C ALA A 159 -12.71 16.20 10.09
N ARG A 160 -13.36 15.96 11.24
CA ARG A 160 -12.97 16.55 12.53
C ARG A 160 -12.10 15.57 13.31
N VAL A 161 -10.80 15.57 13.02
CA VAL A 161 -9.82 14.69 13.67
C VAL A 161 -9.47 15.24 15.05
N GLY A 162 -9.91 14.56 16.11
CA GLY A 162 -9.62 14.92 17.51
C GLY A 162 -8.39 14.22 18.10
N VAL A 163 -7.72 13.36 17.33
CA VAL A 163 -6.60 12.55 17.79
C VAL A 163 -5.27 13.22 17.48
N GLN A 164 -4.36 13.24 18.44
CA GLN A 164 -3.03 13.81 18.27
C GLN A 164 -2.19 12.97 17.30
N THR A 165 -1.54 13.64 16.33
CA THR A 165 -0.61 13.00 15.39
C THR A 165 0.67 12.55 16.11
N THR A 166 1.12 11.35 15.80
CA THR A 166 2.42 10.83 16.22
C THR A 166 3.41 10.87 15.07
N GLN A 167 4.65 11.31 15.33
CA GLN A 167 5.73 11.25 14.35
C GLN A 167 6.68 10.10 14.71
N MET A 168 6.84 9.16 13.78
CA MET A 168 7.83 8.09 13.89
C MET A 168 9.23 8.68 13.83
N LYS A 169 10.14 8.15 14.67
CA LYS A 169 11.57 8.43 14.62
C LYS A 169 12.34 7.14 14.63
N MET A 170 13.36 7.06 13.77
CA MET A 170 14.33 5.97 13.75
C MET A 170 15.64 6.53 14.26
N GLU A 171 16.02 6.18 15.48
CA GLU A 171 17.27 6.61 16.10
C GLU A 171 18.32 5.49 15.97
N PRO A 172 19.55 5.80 15.51
CA PRO A 172 20.59 4.80 15.38
C PRO A 172 21.03 4.29 16.75
N VAL A 173 21.20 2.97 16.88
CA VAL A 173 21.68 2.34 18.11
C VAL A 173 22.82 1.37 17.78
N GLY A 174 23.99 1.58 18.40
CA GLY A 174 25.14 0.67 18.32
C GLY A 174 26.05 0.86 17.10
N GLY A 175 26.91 -0.14 16.86
CA GLY A 175 27.85 -0.23 15.74
C GLY A 175 28.30 -1.68 15.55
N PHE A 176 28.61 -2.07 14.32
CA PHE A 176 28.92 -3.46 13.97
C PHE A 176 30.39 -3.62 13.54
N SER A 177 31.01 -4.73 13.93
CA SER A 177 32.32 -5.17 13.41
C SER A 177 32.09 -6.14 12.26
N TRP A 178 32.44 -5.72 11.04
CA TRP A 178 32.19 -6.49 9.83
C TRP A 178 33.37 -7.38 9.44
N VAL A 179 33.05 -8.55 8.89
CA VAL A 179 33.96 -9.37 8.08
C VAL A 179 33.36 -9.51 6.68
N SER A 180 34.18 -9.76 5.67
CA SER A 180 33.74 -9.90 4.28
C SER A 180 34.20 -11.21 3.66
N TYR A 181 33.41 -11.68 2.71
CA TYR A 181 33.72 -12.78 1.81
C TYR A 181 33.32 -12.35 0.40
N ASN A 182 34.19 -12.57 -0.59
CA ASN A 182 33.92 -12.25 -1.97
C ASN A 182 33.46 -13.53 -2.68
N ASP A 183 32.27 -13.46 -3.28
CA ASP A 183 31.74 -14.57 -4.06
C ASP A 183 32.51 -14.74 -5.38
N ASP A 184 32.75 -15.99 -5.80
CA ASP A 184 33.58 -16.31 -6.97
C ASP A 184 32.72 -16.40 -8.23
N THR A 185 33.03 -15.55 -9.22
CA THR A 185 32.31 -15.45 -10.49
C THR A 185 32.62 -16.60 -11.45
N ASN A 186 33.72 -17.32 -11.25
CA ASN A 186 34.21 -18.37 -12.15
C ASN A 186 34.01 -19.80 -11.62
N SER A 187 33.44 -19.97 -10.43
CA SER A 187 33.21 -21.29 -9.84
C SER A 187 32.04 -22.01 -10.51
N TYR A 188 32.19 -23.31 -10.79
CA TYR A 188 31.07 -24.18 -11.15
C TYR A 188 30.53 -24.80 -9.87
N ASP A 189 29.23 -24.62 -9.63
CA ASP A 189 28.53 -25.32 -8.56
C ASP A 189 28.18 -26.75 -9.03
N ASP A 190 27.96 -27.66 -8.10
CA ASP A 190 27.56 -29.05 -8.35
C ASP A 190 26.25 -29.14 -9.17
N ASP A 191 25.41 -28.09 -9.10
CA ASP A 191 24.15 -27.97 -9.84
C ASP A 191 24.30 -27.36 -11.25
N SER A 192 25.53 -27.16 -11.73
CA SER A 192 25.80 -26.62 -13.07
C SER A 192 25.44 -27.62 -14.18
N PHE A 193 24.75 -27.15 -15.23
CA PHE A 193 24.42 -27.97 -16.40
C PHE A 193 24.59 -27.20 -17.72
N THR A 194 24.64 -27.93 -18.83
CA THR A 194 24.80 -27.36 -20.18
C THR A 194 23.57 -27.63 -21.05
N THR A 195 23.25 -26.69 -21.94
CA THR A 195 22.18 -26.85 -22.95
C THR A 195 22.52 -26.08 -24.21
N SER A 196 21.96 -26.48 -25.35
CA SER A 196 21.99 -25.68 -26.58
C SER A 196 20.81 -24.69 -26.56
N GLY A 197 21.13 -23.39 -26.54
CA GLY A 197 20.13 -22.31 -26.50
C GLY A 197 19.94 -21.70 -25.10
N LEU A 198 19.01 -20.75 -25.00
CA LEU A 198 18.70 -20.02 -23.76
C LEU A 198 17.43 -20.58 -23.12
N LEU A 199 17.46 -20.78 -21.80
CA LEU A 199 16.30 -21.21 -21.01
C LEU A 199 15.74 -20.04 -20.20
N GLU A 200 14.44 -20.07 -19.90
CA GLU A 200 13.77 -19.10 -19.05
C GLU A 200 14.10 -19.33 -17.57
N GLN A 201 14.30 -18.24 -16.80
CA GLN A 201 14.85 -18.29 -15.45
C GLN A 201 13.98 -19.07 -14.45
N VAL A 202 12.69 -18.77 -14.36
CA VAL A 202 11.78 -19.43 -13.39
C VAL A 202 11.65 -20.93 -13.69
N ASN A 203 11.65 -21.32 -14.97
CA ASN A 203 11.64 -22.72 -15.35
C ASN A 203 12.90 -23.46 -14.90
N VAL A 204 14.06 -22.80 -14.91
CA VAL A 204 15.33 -23.39 -14.47
C VAL A 204 15.43 -23.39 -12.94
N THR A 205 15.26 -22.24 -12.30
CA THR A 205 15.48 -22.10 -10.85
C THR A 205 14.31 -22.62 -10.02
N ARG A 206 13.12 -22.80 -10.62
CA ARG A 206 11.89 -23.12 -9.87
C ARG A 206 11.61 -22.15 -8.72
N ASP A 207 12.07 -20.91 -8.86
CA ASP A 207 12.00 -19.86 -7.83
C ASP A 207 12.70 -20.24 -6.50
N THR A 208 13.63 -21.21 -6.50
CA THR A 208 14.41 -21.53 -5.30
C THR A 208 15.48 -20.46 -5.00
N THR A 209 15.90 -19.71 -6.02
CA THR A 209 16.87 -18.60 -5.95
C THR A 209 16.48 -17.44 -6.87
N ASP A 210 16.87 -16.22 -6.49
CA ASP A 210 16.74 -15.00 -7.30
C ASP A 210 17.75 -14.95 -8.45
N TYR A 211 18.82 -15.76 -8.38
CA TYR A 211 19.97 -15.67 -9.27
C TYR A 211 20.04 -16.87 -10.22
N LEU A 212 20.27 -16.58 -11.51
CA LEU A 212 20.62 -17.59 -12.50
C LEU A 212 21.82 -17.11 -13.33
N TRP A 213 22.87 -17.92 -13.37
CA TRP A 213 24.04 -17.65 -14.19
C TRP A 213 23.84 -18.18 -15.61
N TYR A 214 23.88 -17.29 -16.59
CA TYR A 214 24.02 -17.65 -18.00
C TYR A 214 25.49 -17.53 -18.39
N ARG A 215 26.09 -18.64 -18.82
CA ARG A 215 27.51 -18.71 -19.19
C ARG A 215 27.67 -19.25 -20.61
N THR A 216 28.54 -18.61 -21.37
CA THR A 216 28.95 -19.08 -22.70
C THR A 216 30.40 -18.71 -22.94
N TYR A 217 31.06 -19.47 -23.81
CA TYR A 217 32.39 -19.17 -24.30
C TYR A 217 32.30 -18.50 -25.66
N VAL A 218 33.19 -17.55 -25.91
CA VAL A 218 33.37 -16.91 -27.21
C VAL A 218 34.84 -17.04 -27.56
N ASP A 219 35.15 -17.95 -28.48
CA ASP A 219 36.50 -18.12 -28.97
C ASP A 219 36.85 -16.97 -29.93
N ILE A 220 37.88 -16.21 -29.58
CA ILE A 220 38.38 -15.10 -30.40
C ILE A 220 39.55 -15.58 -31.25
N GLY A 221 39.42 -15.48 -32.57
CA GLY A 221 40.50 -15.79 -33.50
C GLY A 221 41.67 -14.82 -33.37
N GLN A 222 42.90 -15.33 -33.52
CA GLN A 222 44.12 -14.52 -33.38
C GLN A 222 44.24 -13.39 -34.44
N GLU A 223 43.51 -13.52 -35.55
CA GLU A 223 43.56 -12.57 -36.68
C GLU A 223 42.48 -11.48 -36.62
N GLU A 224 41.66 -11.46 -35.56
CA GLU A 224 40.60 -10.47 -35.39
C GLU A 224 41.14 -9.04 -35.36
N GLN A 225 40.50 -8.15 -36.13
CA GLN A 225 41.02 -6.79 -36.36
C GLN A 225 41.03 -5.93 -35.10
N PHE A 226 40.07 -6.15 -34.19
CA PHE A 226 39.97 -5.39 -32.95
C PHE A 226 41.18 -5.60 -32.03
N LEU A 227 41.85 -6.76 -32.14
CA LEU A 227 43.11 -7.04 -31.43
C LEU A 227 44.28 -6.19 -31.94
N LYS A 228 44.24 -5.75 -33.21
CA LYS A 228 45.32 -5.01 -33.88
C LYS A 228 45.12 -3.51 -33.83
N ASN A 229 43.87 -3.04 -33.84
CA ASN A 229 43.54 -1.61 -33.93
C ASN A 229 43.14 -0.96 -32.59
N GLY A 230 43.05 -1.74 -31.50
CA GLY A 230 42.71 -1.25 -30.17
C GLY A 230 41.23 -0.93 -29.95
N GLN A 231 40.35 -1.35 -30.87
CA GLN A 231 38.90 -1.27 -30.69
C GLN A 231 38.40 -2.43 -29.83
N TYR A 232 37.23 -2.26 -29.23
CA TYR A 232 36.53 -3.32 -28.50
C TYR A 232 35.34 -3.83 -29.32
N PRO A 233 35.03 -5.13 -29.24
CA PRO A 233 33.79 -5.66 -29.80
C PRO A 233 32.58 -5.17 -28.99
N ASP A 234 31.44 -5.07 -29.66
CA ASP A 234 30.16 -4.73 -29.02
C ASP A 234 29.44 -6.00 -28.54
N LEU A 235 29.02 -5.99 -27.28
CA LEU A 235 28.18 -7.03 -26.69
C LEU A 235 26.77 -6.48 -26.43
N THR A 236 25.76 -7.13 -27.01
CA THR A 236 24.35 -6.84 -26.76
C THR A 236 23.68 -8.05 -26.11
N VAL A 237 23.11 -7.85 -24.92
CA VAL A 237 22.35 -8.87 -24.19
C VAL A 237 20.94 -8.35 -23.97
N LEU A 238 19.95 -9.08 -24.49
CA LEU A 238 18.54 -8.80 -24.24
C LEU A 238 18.04 -9.80 -23.20
N SER A 239 17.43 -9.30 -22.12
CA SER A 239 16.85 -10.10 -21.05
C SER A 239 15.41 -9.66 -20.80
N ALA A 240 14.57 -10.59 -20.34
CA ALA A 240 13.23 -10.30 -19.87
C ALA A 240 13.21 -9.57 -18.50
N GLY A 241 14.36 -9.43 -17.84
CA GLY A 241 14.50 -8.76 -16.54
C GLY A 241 14.81 -9.74 -15.41
N HIS A 242 14.84 -9.31 -14.14
CA HIS A 242 14.63 -7.93 -13.64
C HIS A 242 15.93 -7.16 -13.32
N SER A 243 17.07 -7.84 -13.27
CA SER A 243 18.41 -7.27 -13.15
C SER A 243 19.39 -8.14 -13.92
N LEU A 244 20.42 -7.51 -14.51
CA LEU A 244 21.46 -8.20 -15.26
C LEU A 244 22.82 -7.59 -14.91
N HIS A 245 23.73 -8.46 -14.52
CA HIS A 245 25.15 -8.16 -14.36
C HIS A 245 25.92 -8.92 -15.44
N VAL A 246 26.76 -8.20 -16.18
CA VAL A 246 27.57 -8.80 -17.25
C VAL A 246 29.01 -8.90 -16.76
N PHE A 247 29.55 -10.11 -16.78
CA PHE A 247 30.93 -10.40 -16.44
C PHE A 247 31.67 -10.91 -17.68
N ILE A 248 32.86 -10.37 -17.94
CA ILE A 248 33.76 -10.84 -19.01
C ILE A 248 35.07 -11.25 -18.33
N ASN A 249 35.49 -12.51 -18.52
CA ASN A 249 36.69 -13.08 -17.90
C ASN A 249 36.76 -12.85 -16.37
N GLY A 250 35.63 -13.04 -15.69
CA GLY A 250 35.48 -12.86 -14.25
C GLY A 250 35.35 -11.40 -13.77
N GLN A 251 35.49 -10.40 -14.66
CA GLN A 251 35.39 -8.99 -14.31
C GLN A 251 34.02 -8.41 -14.66
N LEU A 252 33.42 -7.65 -13.74
CA LEU A 252 32.15 -6.95 -13.98
C LEU A 252 32.37 -5.82 -15.00
N VAL A 253 31.65 -5.87 -16.12
CA VAL A 253 31.73 -4.85 -17.18
C VAL A 253 30.48 -3.98 -17.29
N GLY A 254 29.36 -4.40 -16.70
CA GLY A 254 28.12 -3.62 -16.74
C GLY A 254 27.01 -4.17 -15.86
N THR A 255 26.10 -3.29 -15.47
CA THR A 255 24.87 -3.62 -14.76
C THR A 255 23.69 -2.92 -15.41
N ARG A 256 22.58 -3.65 -15.58
CA ARG A 256 21.31 -3.12 -16.06
C ARG A 256 20.21 -3.50 -15.07
N LEU A 257 19.46 -2.50 -14.63
CA LEU A 257 18.22 -2.63 -13.87
C LEU A 257 17.07 -2.18 -14.78
N TRP A 258 15.92 -2.85 -14.70
CA TRP A 258 14.70 -2.50 -15.43
C TRP A 258 13.68 -1.86 -14.50
#